data_AF-A0A7Z1KIG3-F1
#
_entry.id   AF-A0A7Z1KIG3-F1
#
_cell.length_a   1.000
_cell.length_b   1.000
_cell.length_c   1.000
_cell.angle_alpha   90.00
_cell.angle_beta   90.00
_cell.angle_gamma   90.00
#
_symmetry.space_group_name_H-M   'P 1'
#
loop_
_entity.id
_entity.type
_entity.pdbx_description
1 polymer ?
#
loop_
_entity_poly.entity_id
_entity_poly.type
_entity_poly.pdbx_seq_one_letter_code
_entity_poly.pdbx_strand_id
1 'polypeptide(L)'
;MSPDAAPAQDDQRTLREPLFQDACACNFFALSELLHRLASEGGETPVLSLDTPPAQETIRFQADASLGFPVSDVSALEQDASGLFRMTTTFMGLQGSQSPLPGYYLDHLAWKSAHEQSPVSDFLDMFSHRLTQFVWHIWRKYRYHVAFRNGGVDAFSQR
;
A
#
# COMPACT_ATOMS: atom_id res chain seq x y z
N MET A 1 19.42 -38.73 13.07
CA MET A 1 17.99 -38.51 13.40
C MET A 1 17.77 -37.01 13.29
N SER A 2 17.34 -36.56 12.12
CA SER A 2 16.95 -35.16 11.87
C SER A 2 15.58 -34.86 12.49
N PRO A 3 15.25 -33.58 12.61
CA PRO A 3 14.15 -33.02 11.81
C PRO A 3 14.66 -31.75 11.09
N ASP A 4 14.73 -31.70 9.77
CA ASP A 4 13.67 -31.36 8.81
C ASP A 4 12.84 -30.11 9.21
N ALA A 5 13.29 -28.94 8.75
CA ALA A 5 12.58 -27.67 8.79
C ALA A 5 13.06 -26.77 7.65
N ALA A 6 12.28 -26.68 6.56
CA ALA A 6 11.93 -25.41 5.86
C ALA A 6 11.27 -25.66 4.48
N PRO A 7 9.92 -25.79 4.43
CA PRO A 7 9.16 -25.60 3.18
C PRO A 7 8.48 -24.21 3.06
N ALA A 8 8.58 -23.32 4.06
CA ALA A 8 7.73 -22.11 4.12
C ALA A 8 8.09 -20.98 3.13
N GLN A 9 9.35 -20.86 2.71
CA GLN A 9 9.81 -19.78 1.83
C GLN A 9 9.45 -19.97 0.35
N ASP A 10 9.18 -21.20 -0.08
CA ASP A 10 8.85 -21.54 -1.48
C ASP A 10 7.37 -21.27 -1.78
N ASP A 11 6.48 -21.59 -0.83
CA ASP A 11 5.05 -21.25 -0.90
C ASP A 11 4.83 -19.74 -0.96
N GLN A 12 5.59 -18.94 -0.19
CA GLN A 12 5.42 -17.49 -0.15
C GLN A 12 5.92 -16.77 -1.42
N ARG A 13 6.99 -17.26 -2.06
CA ARG A 13 7.40 -16.76 -3.39
C ARG A 13 6.34 -17.08 -4.44
N THR A 14 5.77 -18.29 -4.37
CA THR A 14 4.69 -18.73 -5.25
C THR A 14 3.41 -17.91 -5.09
N LEU A 15 3.13 -17.39 -3.88
CA LEU A 15 1.97 -16.51 -3.63
C LEU A 15 2.17 -15.06 -4.10
N ARG A 16 3.43 -14.59 -4.20
CA ARG A 16 3.72 -13.20 -4.61
C ARG A 16 3.36 -12.93 -6.06
N GLU A 17 3.69 -13.86 -6.96
CA GLU A 17 3.45 -13.72 -8.40
C GLU A 17 1.96 -13.54 -8.76
N PRO A 18 1.00 -14.34 -8.24
CA PRO A 18 -0.42 -14.11 -8.51
C PRO A 18 -0.95 -12.86 -7.81
N LEU A 19 -0.42 -12.45 -6.65
CA LEU A 19 -0.85 -11.22 -5.97
C LEU A 19 -0.62 -9.96 -6.81
N PHE A 20 0.48 -9.91 -7.58
CA PHE A 20 0.73 -8.79 -8.49
C PHE A 20 -0.20 -8.80 -9.70
N GLN A 21 -0.65 -9.97 -10.14
CA GLN A 21 -1.60 -10.11 -11.26
C GLN A 21 -3.05 -9.82 -10.85
N ASP A 22 -3.43 -10.20 -9.63
CA ASP A 22 -4.81 -10.11 -9.11
C ASP A 22 -5.00 -9.00 -8.06
N ALA A 23 -4.07 -8.04 -7.98
CA ALA A 23 -4.12 -6.94 -7.01
C ALA A 23 -5.46 -6.18 -7.04
N CYS A 24 -6.08 -6.08 -8.23
CA CYS A 24 -7.38 -5.43 -8.41
C CYS A 24 -8.54 -6.17 -7.74
N ALA A 25 -8.44 -7.48 -7.51
CA ALA A 25 -9.46 -8.24 -6.80
C ALA A 25 -9.36 -8.08 -5.26
N CYS A 26 -8.28 -7.47 -4.76
CA CYS A 26 -8.01 -7.37 -3.34
C CYS A 26 -8.55 -6.07 -2.74
N ASN A 27 -8.99 -6.16 -1.49
CA ASN A 27 -9.29 -4.97 -0.69
C ASN A 27 -8.00 -4.28 -0.25
N PHE A 28 -7.98 -2.94 -0.31
CA PHE A 28 -6.83 -2.12 0.06
C PHE A 28 -6.26 -2.46 1.45
N PHE A 29 -7.10 -2.55 2.48
CA PHE A 29 -6.64 -2.76 3.85
C PHE A 29 -6.07 -4.16 4.08
N ALA A 30 -6.69 -5.17 3.45
CA ALA A 30 -6.18 -6.54 3.52
C ALA A 30 -4.83 -6.67 2.82
N LEU A 31 -4.70 -6.03 1.65
CA LEU A 31 -3.47 -6.04 0.86
C LEU A 31 -2.34 -5.28 1.55
N SER A 32 -2.61 -4.09 2.11
CA SER A 32 -1.59 -3.32 2.84
C SER A 32 -1.09 -4.03 4.09
N GLU A 33 -1.98 -4.69 4.84
CA GLU A 33 -1.61 -5.55 5.97
C GLU A 33 -0.75 -6.74 5.55
N LEU A 34 -1.11 -7.42 4.46
CA LEU A 34 -0.35 -8.54 3.93
C LEU A 34 1.06 -8.11 3.51
N LEU A 35 1.17 -7.03 2.75
CA LEU A 35 2.47 -6.49 2.33
C LEU A 35 3.32 -6.06 3.52
N HIS A 36 2.71 -5.44 4.52
CA HIS A 36 3.40 -5.06 5.75
C HIS A 36 3.94 -6.26 6.53
N ARG A 37 3.19 -7.38 6.58
CA ARG A 37 3.67 -8.63 7.19
C ARG A 37 4.83 -9.23 6.40
N LEU A 38 4.71 -9.31 5.07
CA LEU A 38 5.77 -9.82 4.20
C LEU A 38 7.07 -8.99 4.30
N ALA A 39 6.94 -7.69 4.50
CA ALA A 39 8.08 -6.80 4.73
C ALA A 39 8.77 -7.02 6.08
N SER A 40 8.00 -7.43 7.09
CA SER A 40 8.47 -7.63 8.45
C SER A 40 9.28 -8.92 8.63
N GLU A 41 9.23 -9.86 7.69
CA GLU A 41 9.89 -11.16 7.82
C GLU A 41 11.43 -11.09 7.67
N GLY A 42 11.98 -9.94 7.25
CA GLY A 42 13.43 -9.68 7.17
C GLY A 42 14.08 -9.09 8.43
N GLY A 43 13.33 -8.87 9.53
CA GLY A 43 13.85 -8.22 10.75
C GLY A 43 12.81 -8.03 11.86
N GLU A 44 13.03 -7.08 12.77
CA GLU A 44 11.98 -6.66 13.71
C GLU A 44 10.81 -6.07 12.92
N THR A 45 9.57 -6.46 13.23
CA THR A 45 8.37 -5.89 12.59
C THR A 45 8.44 -4.37 12.71
N PRO A 46 8.68 -3.62 11.61
CA PRO A 46 8.78 -2.19 11.70
C PRO A 46 7.46 -1.68 12.27
N VAL A 47 7.53 -0.97 13.39
CA VAL A 47 6.35 -0.27 13.90
C VAL A 47 5.92 0.68 12.79
N LEU A 48 4.70 0.50 12.29
CA LEU A 48 4.12 1.47 11.37
C LEU A 48 4.11 2.82 12.08
N SER A 49 4.99 3.71 11.65
CA SER A 49 5.09 5.08 12.14
C SER A 49 4.87 6.03 10.99
N LEU A 50 4.15 7.11 11.27
CA LEU A 50 3.98 8.22 10.33
C LEU A 50 5.21 9.13 10.31
N ASP A 51 6.13 8.95 11.27
CA ASP A 51 7.40 9.67 11.37
C ASP A 51 8.52 8.97 10.58
N THR A 52 8.24 7.83 9.95
CA THR A 52 9.23 7.09 9.17
C THR A 52 9.66 7.91 7.94
N PRO A 53 10.98 8.07 7.71
CA PRO A 53 11.47 8.71 6.50
C PRO A 53 10.98 7.97 5.25
N PRO A 54 10.60 8.67 4.16
CA PRO A 54 10.09 8.03 2.94
C PRO A 54 11.01 6.95 2.35
N ALA A 55 12.32 7.06 2.57
CA ALA A 55 13.30 6.09 2.09
C ALA A 55 13.30 4.76 2.87
N GLN A 56 12.69 4.72 4.06
CA GLN A 56 12.58 3.53 4.91
C GLN A 56 11.18 2.92 4.89
N GLU A 57 10.26 3.52 4.14
CA GLU A 57 8.91 2.99 4.00
C GLU A 57 8.91 1.77 3.10
N THR A 58 8.13 0.75 3.45
CA THR A 58 8.03 -0.46 2.63
C THR A 58 6.95 -0.34 1.55
N ILE A 59 5.93 0.48 1.79
CA ILE A 59 4.79 0.63 0.88
C ILE A 59 4.63 2.11 0.56
N ARG A 60 4.67 2.43 -0.73
CA ARG A 60 4.34 3.73 -1.29
C ARG A 60 2.97 3.65 -1.96
N PHE A 61 2.10 4.57 -1.57
CA PHE A 61 0.76 4.69 -2.16
C PHE A 61 0.78 5.79 -3.21
N GLN A 62 0.11 5.55 -4.33
CA GLN A 62 -0.06 6.51 -5.41
C GLN A 62 -1.54 6.61 -5.77
N ALA A 63 -1.94 7.79 -6.24
CA ALA A 63 -3.31 7.98 -6.69
C ALA A 63 -3.43 7.61 -8.18
N ASP A 64 -4.47 6.88 -8.54
CA ASP A 64 -4.79 6.60 -9.93
C ASP A 64 -5.19 7.91 -10.65
N ALA A 65 -4.57 8.19 -11.79
CA ALA A 65 -4.86 9.37 -12.60
C ALA A 65 -6.08 9.17 -13.53
N SER A 66 -6.60 7.95 -13.61
CA SER A 66 -7.75 7.62 -14.45
C SER A 66 -8.99 8.45 -14.10
N LEU A 67 -9.63 9.03 -15.12
CA LEU A 67 -10.93 9.69 -15.01
C LEU A 67 -12.10 8.71 -15.09
N GLY A 68 -11.82 7.42 -15.34
CA GLY A 68 -12.82 6.37 -15.34
C GLY A 68 -13.36 6.08 -13.94
N PHE A 69 -14.54 5.45 -13.90
CA PHE A 69 -15.04 4.90 -12.65
C PHE A 69 -14.18 3.69 -12.24
N PRO A 70 -13.65 3.66 -11.01
CA PRO A 70 -12.83 2.56 -10.56
C PRO A 70 -13.68 1.31 -10.30
N VAL A 71 -13.09 0.14 -10.57
CA VAL A 71 -13.74 -1.18 -10.37
C VAL A 71 -13.40 -1.77 -8.99
N SER A 72 -12.32 -1.27 -8.38
CA SER A 72 -11.69 -1.78 -7.17
C SER A 72 -10.95 -0.66 -6.42
N ASP A 73 -10.64 -0.88 -5.14
CA ASP A 73 -9.89 0.06 -4.30
C ASP A 73 -8.43 0.24 -4.76
N VAL A 74 -7.87 -0.80 -5.37
CA VAL A 74 -6.49 -0.88 -5.86
C VAL A 74 -6.54 -1.15 -7.35
N SER A 75 -5.83 -0.34 -8.15
CA SER A 75 -5.76 -0.51 -9.61
C SER A 75 -4.47 -1.18 -10.09
N ALA A 76 -3.39 -1.06 -9.31
CA ALA A 76 -2.11 -1.71 -9.62
C ALA A 76 -1.29 -1.94 -8.36
N LEU A 77 -0.46 -2.97 -8.40
CA LEU A 77 0.58 -3.23 -7.40
C LEU A 77 1.87 -3.59 -8.14
N GLU A 78 2.93 -2.85 -7.85
CA GLU A 78 4.26 -3.06 -8.41
C GLU A 78 5.28 -3.22 -7.28
N GLN A 79 6.37 -3.93 -7.55
CA GLN A 79 7.50 -4.01 -6.65
C GLN A 79 8.77 -3.57 -7.37
N ASP A 80 9.48 -2.62 -6.78
CA ASP A 80 10.76 -2.14 -7.30
C ASP A 80 11.89 -3.12 -6.99
N ALA A 81 13.01 -3.02 -7.72
CA ALA A 81 14.21 -3.83 -7.50
C ALA A 81 14.80 -3.68 -6.08
N SER A 82 14.52 -2.55 -5.43
CA SER A 82 14.86 -2.28 -4.03
C SER A 82 13.98 -3.01 -3.01
N GLY A 83 12.89 -3.65 -3.46
CA GLY A 83 11.90 -4.32 -2.61
C GLY A 83 10.75 -3.42 -2.15
N LEU A 84 10.74 -2.13 -2.50
CA LEU A 84 9.65 -1.18 -2.22
C LEU A 84 8.39 -1.56 -3.01
N PHE A 85 7.25 -1.67 -2.33
CA PHE A 85 5.96 -1.87 -2.97
C PHE A 85 5.34 -0.53 -3.36
N ARG A 86 4.91 -0.40 -4.61
CA ARG A 86 4.11 0.73 -5.11
C ARG A 86 2.68 0.24 -5.34
N MET A 87 1.75 0.81 -4.60
CA MET A 87 0.33 0.48 -4.70
C MET A 87 -0.45 1.68 -5.23
N THR A 88 -1.09 1.50 -6.38
CA THR A 88 -1.94 2.53 -6.97
C THR A 88 -3.36 2.35 -6.46
N THR A 89 -3.85 3.35 -5.74
CA THR A 89 -5.16 3.40 -5.12
C THR A 89 -6.09 4.30 -5.92
N THR A 90 -7.35 3.87 -6.05
CA THR A 90 -8.38 4.59 -6.81
C THR A 90 -9.22 5.55 -5.97
N PHE A 91 -8.92 5.62 -4.67
CA PHE A 91 -9.61 6.43 -3.69
C PHE A 91 -8.61 7.30 -2.93
N MET A 92 -9.09 8.39 -2.29
CA MET A 92 -8.26 9.32 -1.51
C MET A 92 -7.11 9.96 -2.29
N GLY A 93 -7.23 10.02 -3.62
CA GLY A 93 -6.27 10.68 -4.50
C GLY A 93 -6.61 12.14 -4.77
N LEU A 94 -5.58 12.96 -4.96
CA LEU A 94 -5.72 14.32 -5.52
C LEU A 94 -5.71 14.32 -7.05
N GLN A 95 -5.67 13.15 -7.67
CA GLN A 95 -5.81 12.93 -9.10
C GLN A 95 -6.85 11.84 -9.38
N GLY A 96 -7.27 11.74 -10.64
CA GLY A 96 -8.29 10.80 -11.08
C GLY A 96 -9.72 11.22 -10.74
N SER A 97 -10.65 10.29 -10.95
CA SER A 97 -12.10 10.54 -10.88
C SER A 97 -12.63 10.91 -9.50
N GLN A 98 -11.90 10.57 -8.43
CA GLN A 98 -12.30 10.85 -7.04
C GLN A 98 -11.68 12.13 -6.47
N SER A 99 -10.91 12.87 -7.28
CA SER A 99 -10.20 14.05 -6.80
C SER A 99 -11.15 15.24 -6.57
N PRO A 100 -10.93 16.03 -5.50
CA PRO A 100 -11.67 17.27 -5.27
C PRO A 100 -11.17 18.44 -6.15
N LEU A 101 -10.10 18.25 -6.92
CA LEU A 101 -9.54 19.32 -7.75
C LEU A 101 -10.47 19.66 -8.93
N PRO A 102 -10.44 20.90 -9.43
CA PRO A 102 -11.17 21.28 -10.63
C PRO A 102 -10.84 20.39 -11.84
N GLY A 103 -11.87 20.07 -12.64
CA GLY A 103 -11.75 19.15 -13.78
C GLY A 103 -10.65 19.49 -14.78
N TYR A 104 -10.38 20.78 -15.03
CA TYR A 104 -9.30 21.19 -15.94
C TYR A 104 -7.89 20.77 -15.47
N TYR A 105 -7.65 20.65 -14.16
CA TYR A 105 -6.41 20.07 -13.66
C TYR A 105 -6.38 18.57 -13.89
N LEU A 106 -7.49 17.89 -13.65
CA LEU A 106 -7.62 16.45 -13.79
C LEU A 106 -7.47 15.99 -15.24
N ASP A 107 -8.08 16.69 -16.19
CA ASP A 107 -7.93 16.41 -17.62
C ASP A 107 -6.47 16.51 -18.05
N HIS A 108 -5.77 17.55 -17.60
CA HIS A 108 -4.36 17.76 -17.92
C HIS A 108 -3.46 16.71 -17.23
N LEU A 109 -3.77 16.33 -15.99
CA LEU A 109 -3.03 15.28 -15.26
C LEU A 109 -3.25 13.90 -15.91
N ALA A 110 -4.48 13.56 -16.29
CA ALA A 110 -4.82 12.30 -16.96
C ALA A 110 -4.22 12.22 -18.38
N TRP A 111 -4.24 13.33 -19.12
CA TRP A 111 -3.58 13.39 -20.42
C TRP A 111 -2.07 13.20 -20.29
N LYS A 112 -1.45 13.86 -19.30
CA LYS A 112 -0.03 13.68 -19.02
C LYS A 112 0.27 12.25 -18.60
N SER A 113 -0.42 11.68 -17.62
CA SER A 113 -0.16 10.32 -17.14
C SER A 113 -0.19 9.26 -18.26
N ALA A 114 -1.00 9.47 -19.31
CA ALA A 114 -1.06 8.59 -20.47
C ALA A 114 0.14 8.71 -21.43
N HIS A 115 0.85 9.85 -21.44
CA HIS A 115 1.94 10.12 -22.39
C HIS A 115 3.32 10.25 -21.72
N GLU A 116 3.40 10.86 -20.53
CA GLU A 116 4.63 11.21 -19.82
C GLU A 116 4.43 11.33 -18.29
N GLN A 117 5.50 11.14 -17.51
CA GLN A 117 5.47 11.44 -16.07
C GLN A 117 5.37 12.96 -15.85
N SER A 118 4.42 13.38 -15.01
CA SER A 118 4.24 14.80 -14.68
C SER A 118 4.82 15.11 -13.30
N PRO A 119 5.74 16.10 -13.19
CA PRO A 119 6.23 16.56 -11.89
C PRO A 119 5.11 17.04 -10.95
N VAL A 120 3.99 17.51 -11.53
CA VAL A 120 2.81 17.91 -10.76
C VAL A 120 2.07 16.71 -10.19
N SER A 121 1.97 15.61 -10.94
CA SER A 121 1.43 14.35 -10.45
C SER A 121 2.26 13.83 -9.27
N ASP A 122 3.58 13.79 -9.41
CA ASP A 122 4.47 13.32 -8.34
C ASP A 122 4.37 14.17 -7.07
N PHE A 123 4.20 15.49 -7.24
CA PHE A 123 3.96 16.40 -6.13
C PHE A 123 2.62 16.12 -5.43
N LEU A 124 1.53 15.94 -6.18
CA LEU A 124 0.22 15.61 -5.62
C LEU A 124 0.19 14.22 -4.98
N ASP A 125 0.95 13.28 -5.53
CA ASP A 125 1.14 11.94 -5.00
C ASP A 125 1.79 11.96 -3.61
N MET A 126 2.68 12.92 -3.32
CA MET A 126 3.24 13.07 -1.97
C MET A 126 2.14 13.27 -0.91
N PHE A 127 1.14 14.10 -1.21
CA PHE A 127 0.01 14.34 -0.30
C PHE A 127 -0.95 13.16 -0.26
N SER A 128 -1.28 12.61 -1.43
CA SER A 128 -2.16 11.44 -1.54
C SER A 128 -1.58 10.26 -0.77
N HIS A 129 -0.26 10.03 -0.89
CA HIS A 129 0.46 9.00 -0.16
C HIS A 129 0.30 9.13 1.36
N ARG A 130 0.55 10.33 1.90
CA ARG A 130 0.41 10.58 3.35
C ARG A 130 -1.04 10.49 3.81
N LEU A 131 -1.99 10.98 3.02
CA LEU A 131 -3.43 10.87 3.34
C LEU A 131 -3.86 9.40 3.44
N THR A 132 -3.48 8.58 2.45
CA THR A 132 -3.79 7.14 2.42
C THR A 132 -3.13 6.40 3.58
N GLN A 133 -1.89 6.76 3.96
CA GLN A 133 -1.28 6.25 5.18
C GLN A 133 -2.12 6.57 6.44
N PHE A 134 -2.57 7.82 6.61
CA PHE A 134 -3.42 8.15 7.77
C PHE A 134 -4.68 7.29 7.83
N VAL A 135 -5.35 7.07 6.70
CA VAL A 135 -6.55 6.21 6.62
C VAL A 135 -6.22 4.78 7.05
N TRP A 136 -5.12 4.22 6.56
CA TRP A 136 -4.69 2.87 6.94
C TRP A 136 -4.35 2.78 8.44
N HIS A 137 -3.64 3.77 8.98
CA HIS A 137 -3.32 3.83 10.41
C HIS A 137 -4.57 3.93 11.29
N ILE A 138 -5.53 4.78 10.92
CA ILE A 138 -6.81 4.92 11.63
C ILE A 138 -7.56 3.58 11.62
N TRP A 139 -7.64 2.94 10.45
CA TRP A 139 -8.30 1.64 10.32
C TRP A 139 -7.66 0.58 11.22
N ARG A 140 -6.32 0.50 11.25
CA ARG A 140 -5.58 -0.43 12.11
C ARG A 140 -5.80 -0.12 13.60
N LYS A 141 -5.77 1.15 13.98
CA LYS A 141 -5.94 1.60 15.37
C LYS A 141 -7.26 1.14 15.99
N TYR A 142 -8.34 1.11 15.21
CA TYR A 142 -9.67 0.72 15.70
C TYR A 142 -10.02 -0.75 15.44
N ARG A 143 -9.14 -1.55 14.85
CA ARG A 143 -9.35 -2.99 14.61
C ARG A 143 -8.38 -3.85 15.42
N TYR A 144 -8.76 -4.09 16.66
CA TYR A 144 -7.96 -4.85 17.63
C TYR A 144 -7.51 -6.22 17.11
N HIS A 145 -8.36 -6.98 16.41
CA HIS A 145 -8.01 -8.31 15.87
C HIS A 145 -6.85 -8.30 14.86
N VAL A 146 -6.56 -7.16 14.23
CA VAL A 146 -5.46 -7.02 13.28
C VAL A 146 -4.14 -6.72 14.00
N ALA A 147 -4.21 -5.93 15.08
CA ALA A 147 -3.07 -5.52 15.88
C ALA A 147 -2.74 -6.50 17.03
N PHE A 148 -3.68 -7.37 17.39
CA PHE A 148 -3.54 -8.35 18.44
C PHE A 148 -2.40 -9.32 18.12
N ARG A 149 -1.44 -9.41 19.05
CA ARG A 149 -0.38 -10.40 19.00
C ARG A 149 -0.62 -11.42 20.12
N ASN A 150 -0.48 -12.70 19.79
CA ASN A 150 -0.59 -13.78 20.76
C ASN A 150 0.31 -13.51 21.97
N GLY A 151 -0.26 -13.60 23.18
CA GLY A 151 0.42 -13.28 24.43
C GLY A 151 0.22 -11.84 24.94
N GLY A 152 -0.60 -11.01 24.28
CA GLY A 152 -0.91 -9.66 24.77
C GLY A 152 0.31 -8.73 24.78
N VAL A 153 1.30 -9.01 23.93
CA VAL A 153 2.55 -8.23 23.82
C VAL A 153 2.37 -6.96 22.97
N ASP A 154 1.16 -6.67 22.51
CA ASP A 154 0.88 -5.44 21.77
C ASP A 154 0.70 -4.24 22.71
N ALA A 155 1.03 -3.05 22.19
CA ALA A 155 1.01 -1.81 22.97
C ALA A 155 -0.39 -1.42 23.49
N PHE A 156 -1.47 -2.01 22.93
CA PHE A 156 -2.84 -1.80 23.40
C PHE A 156 -3.18 -2.75 24.55
N SER A 157 -2.78 -4.02 24.48
CA SER A 157 -2.99 -5.02 25.54
C SER A 157 -2.14 -4.79 26.79
N GLN A 158 -1.02 -4.08 26.66
CA GLN A 158 -0.15 -3.70 27.80
C GLN A 158 -0.58 -2.42 28.53
N ARG A 159 -1.63 -1.73 28.08
CA ARG A 159 -2.18 -0.51 28.71
C ARG A 159 -3.50 -0.80 29.39
#